data_AF-A0A932E206-F1
#
_entry.id   AF-A0A932E206-F1
#
_cell.length_a   1.000
_cell.length_b   1.000
_cell.length_c   1.000
_cell.angle_alpha   90.00
_cell.angle_beta   90.00
_cell.angle_gamma   90.00
#
_symmetry.space_group_name_H-M   'P 1'
#
loop_
_entity.id
_entity.type
_entity.pdbx_description
1 polymer ?
#
loop_
_entity_poly.entity_id
_entity_poly.type
_entity_poly.pdbx_seq_one_letter_code
_entity_poly.pdbx_strand_id
1 'polypeptide(L)' 'MALFTVGDQVNHRIGDLQCPECWEEYPEPCRCGGLMHAAGGEEEDPDGNVLLVTCCDRCGRSEDELAEAGGLQEGP' A
#
# COMPACT_ATOMS: atom_id res chain seq x y z
N MET A 1 0.23 16.93 -11.05
CA MET A 1 0.70 15.56 -10.75
C MET A 1 1.16 15.58 -9.31
N ALA A 2 0.50 14.82 -8.44
CA ALA A 2 0.83 14.78 -7.02
C ALA A 2 1.64 13.53 -6.73
N LEU A 3 2.71 13.70 -5.96
CA LEU A 3 3.47 12.59 -5.38
C LEU A 3 2.93 12.32 -3.98
N PHE A 4 3.06 11.08 -3.53
CA PHE A 4 2.68 10.68 -2.19
C PHE A 4 3.64 9.64 -1.62
N THR A 5 3.53 9.44 -0.32
CA THR A 5 4.44 8.58 0.45
C THR A 5 3.81 7.23 0.69
N VAL A 6 4.59 6.17 0.45
CA VAL A 6 4.22 4.77 0.72
C VAL A 6 5.39 4.15 1.47
N GLY A 7 5.17 3.71 2.71
CA GLY A 7 6.27 3.32 3.59
C GLY A 7 7.28 4.47 3.74
N ASP A 8 8.54 4.20 3.38
CA ASP A 8 9.63 5.20 3.40
C ASP A 8 9.79 5.95 2.05
N GLN A 9 9.14 5.48 0.98
CA GLN A 9 9.32 6.05 -0.35
C GLN A 9 8.35 7.22 -0.62
N VAL A 10 8.89 8.41 -0.94
CA VAL A 10 8.12 9.65 -1.20
C VAL A 10 7.89 9.94 -2.69
N ASN A 11 8.27 9.02 -3.57
CA ASN A 11 8.28 9.22 -5.03
C ASN A 11 7.11 8.54 -5.77
N HIS A 12 6.11 8.03 -5.05
CA HIS A 12 4.97 7.38 -5.69
C HIS A 12 4.04 8.41 -6.32
N ARG A 13 3.55 8.12 -7.52
CA ARG A 13 2.70 9.04 -8.27
C ARG A 13 1.23 8.60 -8.21
N ILE A 14 0.38 9.52 -7.76
CA ILE A 14 -1.06 9.31 -7.65
C ILE A 14 -1.66 9.01 -9.03
N GLY A 15 -2.39 7.89 -9.14
CA GLY A 15 -3.07 7.44 -10.36
C GLY A 15 -2.14 6.88 -11.44
N ASP A 16 -0.89 6.54 -11.09
CA ASP A 16 0.06 5.95 -12.03
C ASP A 16 -0.04 4.42 -12.01
N LEU A 17 -0.58 3.83 -13.08
CA LEU A 17 -0.76 2.37 -13.23
C LEU A 17 0.55 1.61 -13.44
N GLN A 18 1.65 2.30 -13.71
CA GLN A 18 2.95 1.71 -14.00
C GLN A 18 4.04 2.36 -13.14
N CYS A 19 3.72 2.59 -11.86
CA CYS A 19 4.62 3.28 -10.94
C CYS A 19 5.90 2.45 -10.75
N PRO A 20 7.07 2.89 -11.26
CA PRO A 20 8.29 2.07 -11.23
C PRO A 20 8.92 1.99 -9.84
N GLU A 21 8.53 2.90 -8.93
CA GLU A 21 8.94 2.88 -7.52
C GLU A 21 8.14 1.86 -6.71
N CYS A 22 7.01 1.37 -7.24
CA CYS A 22 6.26 0.30 -6.62
C CYS A 22 6.98 -1.04 -6.78
N TRP A 23 6.66 -1.97 -5.88
CA TRP A 23 7.02 -3.37 -6.05
C TRP A 23 6.46 -3.94 -7.36
N GLU A 24 7.09 -4.97 -7.95
CA GLU A 24 6.79 -5.45 -9.32
C GLU A 24 5.31 -5.84 -9.54
N GLU A 25 4.60 -6.24 -8.47
CA GLU A 25 3.19 -6.64 -8.50
C GLU A 25 2.21 -5.45 -8.30
N TYR A 26 2.74 -4.27 -8.02
CA TYR A 26 1.99 -3.05 -7.73
C TYR A 26 2.26 -1.97 -8.80
N PRO A 27 1.32 -1.05 -9.06
CA PRO A 27 0.12 -0.78 -8.26
C PRO A 27 -1.12 -1.58 -8.66
N GLU A 28 -1.86 -2.04 -7.64
CA GLU A 28 -3.10 -2.82 -7.78
C GLU A 28 -4.36 -1.92 -7.71
N PRO A 29 -5.47 -2.29 -8.35
CA PRO A 29 -6.71 -1.53 -8.27
C PRO A 29 -7.37 -1.63 -6.88
N CYS A 30 -7.52 -0.49 -6.20
CA CYS A 30 -8.23 -0.42 -4.92
C CYS A 30 -9.75 -0.38 -5.11
N ARG A 31 -10.51 -1.01 -4.21
CA ARG A 31 -11.99 -1.00 -4.21
C ARG A 31 -12.61 0.39 -4.08
N CYS A 32 -11.88 1.38 -3.57
CA CYS A 32 -12.33 2.77 -3.53
C CYS A 32 -12.29 3.47 -4.90
N GLY A 33 -11.75 2.80 -5.93
CA GLY A 33 -11.50 3.37 -7.25
C GLY A 33 -10.21 4.21 -7.31
N GLY A 34 -9.26 3.95 -6.41
CA GLY A 34 -7.87 4.42 -6.49
C GLY A 34 -6.93 3.28 -6.84
N LEU A 35 -5.62 3.51 -6.70
CA LEU A 35 -4.57 2.52 -6.86
C LEU A 35 -3.88 2.27 -5.51
N MET A 36 -3.60 1.00 -5.25
CA MET A 36 -2.84 0.50 -4.12
C MET A 36 -1.38 0.51 -4.55
N HIS A 37 -0.55 1.28 -3.88
CA HIS A 37 0.89 1.29 -4.12
C HIS A 37 1.58 0.50 -3.00
N ALA A 38 2.71 -0.13 -3.31
CA ALA A 38 3.50 -0.86 -2.33
C ALA A 38 4.96 -0.46 -2.39
N ALA A 39 5.58 -0.33 -1.23
CA ALA A 39 6.98 0.02 -1.06
C ALA A 39 7.56 -0.70 0.16
N GLY A 40 8.89 -0.78 0.23
CA GLY A 40 9.56 -1.19 1.46
C GLY A 40 9.25 -0.20 2.59
N GLY A 41 8.80 -0.74 3.72
CA GLY A 41 8.63 0.00 4.96
C GLY A 41 9.92 0.14 5.76
N GLU A 42 9.79 0.79 6.90
CA GLU A 42 10.83 0.91 7.92
C GLU A 42 11.02 -0.40 8.70
N GLU A 43 9.99 -1.25 8.68
CA GLU A 43 9.90 -2.47 9.46
C GLU A 43 10.50 -3.65 8.68
N GLU A 44 11.12 -4.57 9.41
CA GLU A 44 11.71 -5.79 8.86
C GLU A 44 11.13 -7.01 9.59
N ASP A 45 10.90 -8.08 8.85
CA ASP A 45 10.57 -9.39 9.37
C ASP A 45 11.73 -9.96 10.23
N PRO A 46 11.47 -10.95 11.10
CA PRO A 46 12.51 -11.62 11.89
C PRO A 46 13.62 -12.26 11.05
N ASP A 47 13.38 -12.51 9.76
CA ASP A 47 14.33 -13.02 8.78
C ASP A 47 15.19 -11.91 8.12
N GLY A 48 14.97 -10.64 8.48
CA GLY A 48 15.67 -9.48 7.90
C GLY A 48 15.17 -9.09 6.51
N ASN A 49 13.93 -9.45 6.17
CA ASN A 49 13.28 -9.00 4.93
C ASN A 49 12.50 -7.72 5.23
N VAL A 50 12.58 -6.73 4.35
CA VAL A 50 11.80 -5.50 4.48
C VAL A 50 10.31 -5.81 4.32
N LEU A 51 9.51 -5.36 5.28
CA LEU A 51 8.06 -5.49 5.23
C LEU A 51 7.50 -4.52 4.20
N LEU A 52 6.68 -5.05 3.28
CA LEU A 52 6.02 -4.25 2.26
C LEU A 52 4.85 -3.49 2.89
N VAL A 53 4.91 -2.16 2.81
CA VAL A 53 3.82 -1.28 3.21
C VAL A 53 2.99 -0.98 1.98
N THR A 54 1.70 -1.27 2.05
CA THR A 54 0.73 -0.94 0.99
C THR A 54 -0.06 0.30 1.39
N CYS A 55 -0.31 1.22 0.46
CA CYS A 55 -1.13 2.40 0.72
C CYS A 55 -1.86 2.86 -0.54
N CYS A 56 -3.15 3.17 -0.40
CA CYS A 56 -3.96 3.66 -1.50
C CYS A 56 -3.81 5.16 -1.68
N ASP A 57 -3.54 5.60 -2.92
CA ASP A 57 -3.39 7.03 -3.26
C ASP A 57 -4.66 7.87 -3.01
N ARG A 58 -5.82 7.21 -2.92
CA ARG A 58 -7.14 7.87 -2.87
C ARG A 58 -7.83 7.78 -1.52
N CYS A 59 -7.85 6.60 -0.90
CA CYS A 59 -8.49 6.43 0.41
C CYS A 59 -7.49 6.45 1.57
N GLY A 60 -6.18 6.40 1.30
CA GLY A 60 -5.12 6.39 2.31
C GLY A 60 -5.08 5.13 3.17
N ARG A 61 -5.88 4.11 2.84
CA ARG A 61 -5.89 2.82 3.54
C ARG A 61 -4.86 1.89 2.93
N SER A 62 -4.36 0.99 3.76
CA SER A 62 -3.49 -0.12 3.40
C SER A 62 -4.31 -1.33 2.95
N GLU A 63 -3.69 -2.29 2.28
CA GLU A 63 -4.37 -3.51 1.84
C GLU A 63 -4.82 -4.36 3.04
N ASP A 64 -4.03 -4.37 4.11
CA ASP A 64 -4.35 -4.97 5.40
C ASP A 64 -5.62 -4.34 6.01
N GLU A 65 -5.69 -3.01 6.09
CA GLU A 65 -6.89 -2.31 6.57
C GLU A 65 -8.14 -2.57 5.70
N LEU A 66 -7.95 -2.83 4.40
CA LEU A 66 -9.04 -3.18 3.48
C LEU A 66 -9.47 -4.64 3.60
N ALA A 67 -8.54 -5.54 3.96
CA ALA A 67 -8.81 -6.95 4.25
C ALA A 67 -9.58 -7.08 5.58
N GLU A 68 -9.11 -6.40 6.63
CA GLU A 68 -9.71 -6.40 7.97
C GLU A 68 -11.10 -5.72 7.98
N ALA A 69 -11.34 -4.74 7.10
CA ALA A 69 -12.67 -4.14 6.92
C ALA A 69 -13.73 -5.14 6.38
N GLY A 70 -13.32 -6.34 5.94
CA GLY A 70 -14.19 -7.41 5.46
C GLY A 70 -14.37 -8.59 6.41
N GLY A 71 -13.66 -8.64 7.55
CA GLY A 71 -13.61 -9.84 8.39
C GLY A 71 -13.43 -9.54 9.87
N LEU A 72 -14.33 -10.11 10.68
CA LEU A 72 -14.16 -10.39 12.11
C LEU A 72 -14.40 -9.21 13.08
N GLN A 73 -15.68 -8.87 13.21
CA GLN A 73 -16.27 -8.60 14.52
C GLN A 73 -16.18 -9.87 15.40
N GLU A 74 -15.02 -10.16 15.98
CA GLU A 74 -14.90 -11.12 17.09
C GLU A 74 -15.15 -10.32 18.38
N GLY A 75 -16.43 -10.20 18.74
CA GLY A 75 -16.90 -9.64 20.01
C GLY A 75 -16.78 -10.64 21.16
N PRO A 76 -16.90 -10.16 22.42
CA PRO A 76 -16.15 -10.58 23.60
C PRO A 76 -16.33 -12.02 24.09
#